data_AF-A0A5E4NSH1-F1
#
_entry.id   AF-A0A5E4NSH1-F1
#
_cell.length_a   1.000
_cell.length_b   1.000
_cell.length_c   1.000
_cell.angle_alpha   90.00
_cell.angle_beta   90.00
_cell.angle_gamma   90.00
#
_symmetry.space_group_name_H-M   'P 1'
#
loop_
_entity.id
_entity.type
_entity.pdbx_description
1 polymer ?
#
loop_
_entity_poly.entity_id
_entity_poly.type
_entity_poly.pdbx_seq_one_letter_code
_entity_poly.pdbx_strand_id
1 'polypeptide(L)'
;MLLKKRPAEEIILGPIMKKIIITGPWELEIPTNVIIYERSPSTLSQPHPEIELYRGNLVAKLRQCYQELCQSRENINAPKESFNRWLIERKVSDTGCDPLLPSNCFTEVSSRMYCEIMNDIPLRLSKPKYTADARKQLSIYAEAAKNLIESRNTLQDSRKVVKWNTEDTLQWLRKTVGATYVDFQERLNHLKAQCQPHIAQTVKESVEGICSKVYHLSVEYARKVKEKNSELLAAQGIQEITPAPAMLTLHKVWCYPVQFITPAPRLPPIEYMADKDQTYVRFNGERLLINTMYLQKLEQLYRYSCFEDKKMEYFMSRVWCLLRRYSVFCANSPETQVSVPVPVLESLHRYFGVTFECFASPLNCYFRQYCSAFPDTDAYFGSRGSILDLNAVSGSFMVNPPIHCNELIEATLNHMDHLLSESSEPLSFIVFLADGETAFVDKLETSQFKKREIVIPAFEHYYRHGFQYSVPKAEVNVRSPTSTLVVWLQNNAGFQQWSPTEEKVDALLQDFRPGRERDRDRQELLSPAPNPI
;
A
#
# COMPACT_ATOMS: atom_id res chain seq x y z
N MET A 1 -32.73 -25.30 18.24
CA MET A 1 -32.11 -25.13 19.59
C MET A 1 -31.09 -24.01 19.49
N LEU A 2 -31.42 -22.86 20.08
CA LEU A 2 -30.62 -21.63 20.04
C LEU A 2 -29.36 -21.78 20.91
N LEU A 3 -28.20 -21.96 20.26
CA LEU A 3 -26.90 -21.85 20.89
C LEU A 3 -26.62 -20.37 21.18
N LYS A 4 -26.78 -19.96 22.45
CA LYS A 4 -26.27 -18.69 22.98
C LYS A 4 -24.75 -18.63 22.74
N LYS A 5 -24.30 -17.76 21.82
CA LYS A 5 -22.89 -17.34 21.74
C LYS A 5 -22.59 -16.48 22.97
N ARG A 6 -21.61 -16.90 23.76
CA ARG A 6 -21.15 -16.18 24.97
C ARG A 6 -20.30 -14.97 24.59
N PRO A 7 -20.28 -13.89 25.42
CA PRO A 7 -19.37 -12.77 25.27
C PRO A 7 -17.92 -13.19 25.57
N ALA A 8 -16.97 -12.41 25.05
CA ALA A 8 -15.53 -12.68 25.00
C ALA A 8 -14.77 -12.57 26.35
N GLU A 9 -15.38 -12.97 27.47
CA GLU A 9 -14.72 -13.02 28.78
C GLU A 9 -15.03 -14.35 29.48
N GLU A 10 -14.19 -15.36 29.22
CA GLU A 10 -13.86 -16.47 30.12
C GLU A 10 -12.80 -17.35 29.43
N ILE A 11 -11.53 -16.98 29.59
CA ILE A 11 -10.40 -17.88 29.32
C ILE A 11 -10.38 -18.89 30.46
N ILE A 12 -11.15 -19.98 30.32
CA ILE A 12 -11.01 -21.15 31.19
C ILE A 12 -9.89 -22.02 30.61
N LEU A 13 -8.79 -22.02 31.36
CA LEU A 13 -7.64 -22.92 31.36
C LEU A 13 -7.91 -24.29 30.71
N GLY A 14 -7.63 -24.41 29.41
CA GLY A 14 -7.11 -25.65 28.85
C GLY A 14 -5.64 -25.85 29.27
N PRO A 15 -5.05 -27.04 29.08
CA PRO A 15 -3.65 -27.28 29.45
C PRO A 15 -2.79 -26.16 28.85
N ILE A 16 -2.01 -25.49 29.70
CA ILE A 16 -1.17 -24.34 29.35
C ILE A 16 -0.17 -24.82 28.30
N MET A 17 -0.53 -24.69 27.02
CA MET A 17 0.44 -24.73 25.94
C MET A 17 1.44 -23.63 26.26
N LYS A 18 2.70 -24.00 26.48
CA LYS A 18 3.78 -23.05 26.73
C LYS A 18 3.66 -21.94 25.69
N LYS A 19 3.47 -20.70 26.15
CA LYS A 19 3.35 -19.53 25.29
C LYS A 19 4.72 -19.31 24.64
N ILE A 20 4.88 -19.76 23.39
CA ILE A 20 6.10 -19.56 22.62
C ILE A 20 6.08 -18.11 22.15
N ILE A 21 6.83 -17.25 22.82
CA ILE A 21 7.04 -15.86 22.41
C ILE A 21 8.23 -15.85 21.45
N ILE A 22 7.98 -15.49 20.19
CA ILE A 22 9.03 -15.40 19.18
C ILE A 22 9.60 -13.99 19.18
N THR A 23 10.91 -13.89 19.36
CA THR A 23 11.63 -12.63 19.24
C THR A 23 11.80 -12.25 17.77
N GLY A 24 11.60 -10.97 17.46
CA GLY A 24 11.71 -10.46 16.10
C GLY A 24 11.45 -8.96 16.04
N PRO A 25 11.46 -8.35 14.84
CA PRO A 25 11.13 -6.94 14.63
C PRO A 25 9.61 -6.68 14.71
N TRP A 26 8.96 -7.19 15.75
CA TRP A 26 7.53 -7.07 16.05
C TRP A 26 7.29 -7.23 17.55
N GLU A 27 6.15 -6.76 18.03
CA GLU A 27 5.68 -6.99 19.38
C GLU A 27 4.21 -7.43 19.36
N LEU A 28 4.02 -8.76 19.32
CA LEU A 28 2.70 -9.38 19.17
C LEU A 28 1.97 -9.55 20.50
N GLU A 29 2.62 -9.27 21.63
CA GLU A 29 2.02 -9.42 22.96
C GLU A 29 1.21 -8.20 23.40
N ILE A 30 1.46 -7.04 22.78
CA ILE A 30 0.72 -5.80 23.05
C ILE A 30 -0.77 -6.02 22.68
N PRO A 31 -1.69 -5.96 23.65
CA PRO A 31 -3.11 -6.06 23.38
C PRO A 31 -3.61 -4.79 22.68
N THR A 32 -4.74 -4.91 21.99
CA THR A 32 -5.38 -3.77 21.35
C THR A 32 -6.01 -2.85 22.41
N ASN A 33 -5.92 -1.54 22.20
CA ASN A 33 -6.77 -0.55 22.86
C ASN A 33 -7.87 -0.03 21.92
N VAL A 34 -8.04 -0.65 20.75
CA VAL A 34 -8.99 -0.21 19.74
C VAL A 34 -10.36 -0.80 19.98
N ILE A 35 -11.35 0.08 20.12
CA ILE A 35 -12.77 -0.25 20.19
C ILE A 35 -13.40 0.11 18.85
N ILE A 36 -14.17 -0.82 18.30
CA ILE A 36 -14.95 -0.62 17.06
C ILE A 36 -16.43 -0.80 17.35
N TYR A 37 -17.27 -0.28 16.46
CA TYR A 37 -18.61 -0.85 16.33
C TYR A 37 -18.49 -2.25 15.74
N GLU A 38 -19.17 -3.21 16.36
CA GLU A 38 -19.27 -4.58 15.87
C GLU A 38 -19.75 -4.56 14.41
N ARG A 39 -19.29 -5.52 13.62
CA ARG A 39 -19.52 -5.55 12.16
C ARG A 39 -20.00 -6.92 11.71
N SER A 40 -20.81 -6.92 10.64
CA SER A 40 -21.22 -8.16 9.99
C SER A 40 -20.01 -8.94 9.47
N PRO A 41 -20.03 -10.29 9.52
CA PRO A 41 -19.02 -11.11 8.86
C PRO A 41 -18.95 -10.80 7.36
N SER A 42 -17.74 -10.88 6.81
CA SER A 42 -17.49 -10.69 5.39
C SER A 42 -18.15 -11.78 4.55
N THR A 43 -18.67 -11.37 3.40
CA THR A 43 -19.17 -12.25 2.33
C THR A 43 -18.07 -12.65 1.35
N LEU A 44 -16.83 -12.16 1.53
CA LEU A 44 -15.70 -12.63 0.74
C LEU A 44 -15.51 -14.13 0.97
N SER A 45 -15.27 -14.86 -0.11
CA SER A 45 -14.96 -16.27 -0.01
C SER A 45 -13.59 -16.45 0.66
N GLN A 46 -13.48 -17.49 1.48
CA GLN A 46 -12.21 -17.87 2.10
C GLN A 46 -11.19 -18.29 1.02
N PRO A 47 -9.88 -18.05 1.23
CA PRO A 47 -8.85 -18.25 0.23
C PRO A 47 -8.56 -19.74 0.00
N HIS A 48 -8.33 -20.12 -1.26
CA HIS A 48 -7.96 -21.47 -1.66
C HIS A 48 -6.76 -21.44 -2.64
N PRO A 49 -5.74 -22.30 -2.47
CA PRO A 49 -4.53 -22.27 -3.31
C PRO A 49 -4.78 -22.34 -4.82
N GLU A 50 -5.74 -23.16 -5.26
CA GLU A 50 -6.09 -23.23 -6.69
C GLU A 50 -6.72 -21.95 -7.24
N ILE A 51 -7.46 -21.22 -6.39
CA ILE A 51 -8.12 -19.96 -6.75
C ILE A 51 -7.09 -18.84 -6.76
N GLU A 52 -6.18 -18.79 -5.77
CA GLU A 52 -5.05 -17.85 -5.76
C GLU A 52 -4.10 -18.08 -6.95
N LEU A 53 -3.83 -19.33 -7.32
CA LEU A 53 -3.03 -19.66 -8.50
C LEU A 53 -3.70 -19.11 -9.77
N TYR A 54 -5.00 -19.39 -9.92
CA TYR A 54 -5.79 -18.93 -11.07
C TYR A 54 -5.87 -17.40 -11.15
N ARG A 55 -6.17 -16.74 -10.03
CA ARG A 55 -6.17 -15.27 -9.92
C ARG A 55 -4.82 -14.69 -10.29
N GLY A 56 -3.72 -15.25 -9.76
CA GLY A 56 -2.37 -14.81 -10.08
C GLY A 56 -2.06 -14.87 -11.57
N ASN A 57 -2.48 -15.94 -12.25
CA ASN A 57 -2.30 -16.09 -13.69
C ASN A 57 -3.12 -15.06 -14.50
N LEU A 58 -4.34 -14.75 -14.07
CA LEU A 58 -5.17 -13.73 -14.71
C LEU A 58 -4.61 -12.31 -14.50
N VAL A 59 -4.11 -12.00 -13.31
CA VAL A 59 -3.45 -10.71 -13.04
C VAL A 59 -2.18 -10.57 -13.87
N ALA A 60 -1.37 -11.62 -14.00
CA ALA A 60 -0.19 -11.60 -14.85
C ALA A 60 -0.54 -11.33 -16.32
N LYS A 61 -1.59 -11.98 -16.84
CA LYS A 61 -2.14 -11.71 -18.18
C LYS A 61 -2.64 -10.27 -18.33
N LEU A 62 -3.29 -9.74 -17.30
CA LEU A 62 -3.80 -8.36 -17.31
C LEU A 62 -2.66 -7.34 -17.35
N ARG A 63 -1.60 -7.54 -16.56
CA ARG A 63 -0.39 -6.71 -16.59
C ARG A 63 0.30 -6.77 -17.95
N GLN A 64 0.42 -7.95 -18.54
CA GLN A 64 0.98 -8.10 -19.89
C GLN A 64 0.14 -7.36 -20.93
N CYS A 65 -1.19 -7.51 -20.88
CA CYS A 65 -2.09 -6.78 -21.78
C CYS A 65 -1.96 -5.27 -21.64
N TYR A 66 -1.83 -4.76 -20.41
CA TYR A 66 -1.59 -3.33 -20.17
C TYR A 66 -0.29 -2.84 -20.83
N GLN A 67 0.81 -3.57 -20.67
CA GLN A 67 2.09 -3.28 -21.33
C GLN A 67 1.95 -3.29 -22.86
N GLU A 68 1.29 -4.30 -23.43
CA GLU A 68 1.06 -4.42 -24.87
C GLU A 68 0.17 -3.30 -25.42
N LEU A 69 -0.84 -2.86 -24.67
CA LEU A 69 -1.71 -1.74 -25.04
C LEU A 69 -0.94 -0.42 -25.06
N CYS A 70 -0.12 -0.12 -24.04
CA CYS A 70 0.75 1.07 -24.04
C CYS A 70 1.71 1.07 -25.23
N GLN A 71 2.34 -0.08 -25.53
CA GLN A 71 3.30 -0.18 -26.62
C GLN A 71 2.63 -0.08 -28.00
N SER A 72 1.54 -0.81 -28.22
CA SER A 72 0.86 -0.86 -29.52
C SER A 72 0.06 0.40 -29.84
N ARG A 73 -0.52 1.06 -28.83
CA ARG A 73 -1.36 2.24 -29.03
C ARG A 73 -0.62 3.54 -28.85
N GLU A 74 0.39 3.63 -28.01
CA GLU A 74 1.07 4.91 -27.72
C GLU A 74 2.59 4.86 -27.93
N ASN A 75 3.14 3.70 -28.32
CA ASN A 75 4.57 3.50 -28.51
C ASN A 75 5.42 3.84 -27.28
N ILE A 76 4.87 3.58 -26.09
CA ILE A 76 5.56 3.72 -24.81
C ILE A 76 5.48 2.41 -24.02
N ASN A 77 6.43 2.20 -23.12
CA ASN A 77 6.27 1.17 -22.09
C ASN A 77 5.18 1.60 -21.10
N ALA A 78 4.53 0.63 -20.44
CA ALA A 78 3.67 0.95 -19.31
C ALA A 78 4.50 1.73 -18.27
N PRO A 79 4.01 2.88 -17.78
CA PRO A 79 4.70 3.65 -16.75
C PRO A 79 5.00 2.77 -15.53
N LYS A 80 6.19 2.94 -14.96
CA LYS A 80 6.66 2.08 -13.87
C LYS A 80 5.72 2.18 -12.66
N GLU A 81 5.30 1.06 -12.11
CA GLU A 81 4.34 0.95 -10.99
C GLU A 81 2.91 1.46 -11.24
N SER A 82 2.58 1.98 -12.42
CA SER A 82 1.25 2.55 -12.69
C SER A 82 0.12 1.53 -12.54
N PHE A 83 0.38 0.26 -12.89
CA PHE A 83 -0.60 -0.82 -12.70
C PHE A 83 -0.89 -1.08 -11.21
N ASN A 84 0.12 -1.03 -10.35
CA ASN A 84 -0.05 -1.24 -8.91
C ASN A 84 -0.85 -0.09 -8.31
N ARG A 85 -0.51 1.15 -8.67
CA ARG A 85 -1.27 2.34 -8.24
C ARG A 85 -2.69 2.35 -8.79
N TRP A 86 -2.91 1.87 -10.01
CA TRP A 86 -4.23 1.67 -10.56
C TRP A 86 -5.07 0.68 -9.75
N LEU A 87 -4.51 -0.48 -9.37
CA LEU A 87 -5.22 -1.42 -8.49
C LEU A 87 -5.64 -0.75 -7.18
N ILE A 88 -4.71 -0.03 -6.55
CA ILE A 88 -4.97 0.67 -5.28
C ILE A 88 -6.06 1.72 -5.45
N GLU A 89 -5.92 2.61 -6.43
CA GLU A 89 -6.87 3.70 -6.71
C GLU A 89 -8.27 3.15 -6.99
N ARG A 90 -8.39 2.14 -7.84
CA ARG A 90 -9.68 1.51 -8.13
C ARG A 90 -10.28 0.89 -6.86
N LYS A 91 -9.49 0.22 -6.02
CA LYS A 91 -9.96 -0.41 -4.78
C LYS A 91 -10.42 0.57 -3.69
N VAL A 92 -10.15 1.87 -3.81
CA VAL A 92 -10.73 2.89 -2.93
C VAL A 92 -12.26 2.98 -3.08
N SER A 93 -12.77 2.78 -4.31
CA SER A 93 -14.20 2.96 -4.62
C SER A 93 -14.87 1.73 -5.23
N ASP A 94 -14.13 0.64 -5.42
CA ASP A 94 -14.64 -0.61 -5.97
C ASP A 94 -15.62 -1.27 -5.00
N THR A 95 -16.84 -1.51 -5.48
CA THR A 95 -17.87 -2.29 -4.76
C THR A 95 -17.99 -3.70 -5.33
N GLY A 96 -16.91 -4.17 -5.95
CA GLY A 96 -16.79 -5.45 -6.63
C GLY A 96 -16.72 -6.64 -5.66
N CYS A 97 -16.52 -7.83 -6.23
CA CYS A 97 -16.52 -9.08 -5.48
C CYS A 97 -15.15 -9.74 -5.32
N ASP A 98 -14.16 -9.37 -6.13
CA ASP A 98 -12.81 -9.93 -6.01
C ASP A 98 -11.97 -9.06 -5.04
N PRO A 99 -11.17 -9.65 -4.15
CA PRO A 99 -10.36 -8.88 -3.20
C PRO A 99 -9.19 -8.12 -3.85
N LEU A 100 -8.79 -8.47 -5.07
CA LEU A 100 -7.62 -7.88 -5.75
C LEU A 100 -8.01 -7.13 -7.03
N LEU A 101 -8.78 -7.76 -7.92
CA LEU A 101 -9.17 -7.20 -9.21
C LEU A 101 -10.36 -6.25 -9.03
N PRO A 102 -10.30 -4.99 -9.50
CA PRO A 102 -11.46 -4.12 -9.53
C PRO A 102 -12.52 -4.65 -10.51
N SER A 103 -13.79 -4.58 -10.12
CA SER A 103 -14.87 -5.15 -10.93
C SER A 103 -16.19 -4.37 -10.91
N ASN A 104 -16.33 -3.35 -10.06
CA ASN A 104 -17.50 -2.49 -9.98
C ASN A 104 -17.12 -1.09 -9.45
N CYS A 105 -16.39 -0.33 -10.27
CA CYS A 105 -16.01 1.06 -10.03
C CYS A 105 -17.00 2.02 -10.70
N PHE A 106 -17.25 3.18 -10.08
CA PHE A 106 -18.17 4.19 -10.61
C PHE A 106 -17.72 4.75 -11.96
N THR A 107 -16.42 5.02 -12.13
CA THR A 107 -15.83 5.41 -13.41
C THR A 107 -15.05 4.27 -14.03
N GLU A 108 -15.26 4.02 -15.33
CA GLU A 108 -14.46 3.01 -16.06
C GLU A 108 -13.01 3.47 -16.25
N VAL A 109 -12.82 4.74 -16.59
CA VAL A 109 -11.50 5.33 -16.82
C VAL A 109 -10.89 5.75 -15.48
N SER A 110 -9.71 5.20 -15.19
CA SER A 110 -8.92 5.61 -14.02
C SER A 110 -8.17 6.90 -14.32
N SER A 111 -8.45 7.94 -13.51
CA SER A 111 -7.71 9.21 -13.57
C SER A 111 -6.22 8.98 -13.35
N ARG A 112 -5.87 8.11 -12.39
CA ARG A 112 -4.48 7.78 -12.07
C ARG A 112 -3.76 7.13 -13.24
N MET A 113 -4.31 6.05 -13.78
CA MET A 113 -3.73 5.36 -14.93
C MET A 113 -3.63 6.28 -16.15
N TYR A 114 -4.70 7.06 -16.42
CA TYR A 114 -4.74 8.01 -17.51
C TYR A 114 -3.61 9.05 -17.40
N CYS A 115 -3.49 9.73 -16.25
CA CYS A 115 -2.48 10.77 -16.03
C CYS A 115 -1.06 10.21 -16.15
N GLU A 116 -0.79 9.01 -15.64
CA GLU A 116 0.53 8.40 -15.75
C GLU A 116 0.91 8.01 -17.18
N ILE A 117 -0.04 7.49 -17.97
CA ILE A 117 0.18 7.23 -19.39
C ILE A 117 0.44 8.55 -20.13
N MET A 118 -0.39 9.57 -19.89
CA MET A 118 -0.28 10.88 -20.54
C MET A 118 1.05 11.58 -20.24
N ASN A 119 1.61 11.39 -19.05
CA ASN A 119 2.90 11.97 -18.65
C ASN A 119 4.09 11.39 -19.43
N ASP A 120 3.96 10.16 -19.93
CA ASP A 120 4.98 9.47 -20.71
C ASP A 120 4.80 9.65 -22.23
N ILE A 121 3.76 10.35 -22.68
CA ILE A 121 3.49 10.66 -24.10
C ILE A 121 3.99 12.10 -24.43
N PRO A 122 4.70 12.30 -25.55
CA PRO A 122 5.07 11.32 -26.59
C PRO A 122 6.32 10.50 -26.24
N LEU A 123 7.02 10.85 -25.16
CA LEU A 123 8.23 10.20 -24.72
C LEU A 123 8.39 10.37 -23.20
N ARG A 124 8.63 9.26 -22.50
CA ARG A 124 9.02 9.28 -21.09
C ARG A 124 10.33 10.05 -20.91
N LEU A 125 10.27 11.10 -20.11
CA LEU A 125 11.43 11.93 -19.81
C LEU A 125 12.18 11.40 -18.59
N SER A 126 13.50 11.43 -18.66
CA SER A 126 14.40 11.15 -17.54
C SER A 126 15.21 12.38 -17.20
N LYS A 127 15.67 12.50 -15.95
CA LYS A 127 16.59 13.58 -15.57
C LYS A 127 17.95 13.33 -16.23
N PRO A 128 18.39 14.15 -17.20
CA PRO A 128 19.66 13.92 -17.89
C PRO A 128 20.83 14.11 -16.91
N LYS A 129 21.88 13.29 -17.04
CA LYS A 129 23.08 13.41 -16.19
C LYS A 129 24.06 14.44 -16.74
N TYR A 130 24.16 14.51 -18.07
CA TYR A 130 25.12 15.38 -18.75
C TYR A 130 24.42 16.29 -19.77
N THR A 131 25.07 17.41 -20.12
CA THR A 131 24.59 18.35 -21.14
C THR A 131 24.29 17.68 -22.49
N ALA A 132 25.11 16.71 -22.90
CA ALA A 132 24.88 15.94 -24.13
C ALA A 132 23.59 15.11 -24.07
N ASP A 133 23.27 14.54 -22.91
CA ASP A 133 22.03 13.79 -22.70
C ASP A 133 20.82 14.72 -22.75
N ALA A 134 20.92 15.92 -22.17
CA ALA A 134 19.86 16.93 -22.22
C ALA A 134 19.56 17.38 -23.66
N ARG A 135 20.62 17.65 -24.44
CA ARG A 135 20.52 17.95 -25.87
C ARG A 135 19.86 16.82 -26.66
N LYS A 136 20.29 15.57 -26.41
CA LYS A 136 19.74 14.37 -27.06
C LYS A 136 18.27 14.19 -26.71
N GLN A 137 17.90 14.31 -25.44
CA GLN A 137 16.51 14.16 -24.99
C GLN A 137 15.59 15.22 -25.62
N LEU A 138 16.04 16.47 -25.73
CA LEU A 138 15.29 17.52 -26.42
C LEU A 138 15.03 17.18 -27.89
N SER A 139 16.03 16.69 -28.61
CA SER A 139 15.89 16.26 -30.02
C SER A 139 14.88 15.13 -30.16
N ILE A 140 15.02 14.07 -29.35
CA ILE A 140 14.14 12.90 -29.41
C ILE A 140 12.71 13.29 -29.05
N TYR A 141 12.51 14.15 -28.05
CA TYR A 141 11.18 14.64 -27.69
C TYR A 141 10.53 15.42 -28.83
N ALA A 142 11.27 16.33 -29.48
CA ALA A 142 10.76 17.11 -30.60
C ALA A 142 10.38 16.21 -31.80
N GLU A 143 11.21 15.22 -32.11
CA GLU A 143 10.92 14.23 -33.16
C GLU A 143 9.71 13.36 -32.81
N ALA A 144 9.62 12.88 -31.57
CA ALA A 144 8.48 12.08 -31.12
C ALA A 144 7.16 12.87 -31.17
N ALA A 145 7.16 14.13 -30.70
CA ALA A 145 6.01 15.03 -30.79
C ALA A 145 5.57 15.28 -32.24
N LYS A 146 6.53 15.52 -33.14
CA LYS A 146 6.26 15.72 -34.57
C LYS A 146 5.68 14.46 -35.21
N ASN A 147 6.31 13.31 -35.00
CA ASN A 147 5.85 12.04 -35.58
C ASN A 147 4.46 11.66 -35.08
N LEU A 148 4.16 11.89 -33.79
CA LEU A 148 2.85 11.64 -33.21
C LEU A 148 1.77 12.49 -33.89
N ILE A 149 1.97 13.81 -34.01
CA ILE A 149 0.93 14.69 -34.57
C ILE A 149 0.73 14.49 -36.08
N GLU A 150 1.75 14.00 -36.78
CA GLU A 150 1.70 13.68 -38.21
C GLU A 150 0.97 12.37 -38.50
N SER A 151 1.22 11.35 -37.68
CA SER A 151 0.64 10.01 -37.83
C SER A 151 -0.81 9.89 -37.35
N ARG A 152 -1.29 10.83 -36.54
CA ARG A 152 -2.64 10.79 -35.94
C ARG A 152 -3.62 11.73 -36.62
N ASN A 153 -4.89 11.35 -36.56
CA ASN A 153 -5.98 12.26 -36.86
C ASN A 153 -6.04 13.34 -35.76
N THR A 154 -5.95 14.60 -36.15
CA THR A 154 -5.86 15.73 -35.22
C THR A 154 -6.36 17.01 -35.92
N LEU A 155 -6.71 18.02 -35.14
CA LEU A 155 -7.13 19.32 -35.66
C LEU A 155 -5.99 19.97 -36.46
N GLN A 156 -6.32 20.62 -37.56
CA GLN A 156 -5.32 21.25 -38.43
C GLN A 156 -4.48 22.29 -37.69
N ASP A 157 -5.09 23.05 -36.77
CA ASP A 157 -4.39 24.05 -35.97
C ASP A 157 -3.43 23.40 -34.97
N SER A 158 -3.86 22.35 -34.25
CA SER A 158 -2.99 21.54 -33.40
C SER A 158 -1.78 20.99 -34.17
N ARG A 159 -2.01 20.50 -35.39
CA ARG A 159 -0.93 20.01 -36.27
C ARG A 159 0.06 21.10 -36.63
N LYS A 160 -0.42 22.30 -37.00
CA LYS A 160 0.44 23.44 -37.34
C LYS A 160 1.28 23.88 -36.14
N VAL A 161 0.65 24.04 -34.97
CA VAL A 161 1.33 24.50 -33.74
C VAL A 161 2.43 23.54 -33.33
N VAL A 162 2.14 22.23 -33.26
CA VAL A 162 3.15 21.23 -32.86
C VAL A 162 4.28 21.14 -33.90
N LYS A 163 3.96 21.12 -35.20
CA LYS A 163 4.99 21.10 -36.26
C LYS A 163 5.91 22.32 -36.19
N TRP A 164 5.35 23.51 -36.07
CA TRP A 164 6.14 24.73 -36.03
C TRP A 164 7.09 24.75 -34.82
N ASN A 165 6.58 24.46 -33.62
CA ASN A 165 7.39 24.45 -32.40
C ASN A 165 8.50 23.36 -32.42
N THR A 166 8.18 22.18 -32.95
CA THR A 166 9.17 21.09 -33.08
C THR A 166 10.23 21.41 -34.12
N GLU A 167 9.86 21.97 -35.27
CA GLU A 167 10.81 22.39 -36.32
C GLU A 167 11.69 23.56 -35.87
N ASP A 168 11.12 24.56 -35.20
CA ASP A 168 11.88 25.67 -34.60
C ASP A 168 12.88 25.16 -33.55
N THR A 169 12.48 24.21 -32.70
CA THR A 169 13.39 23.58 -31.74
C THR A 169 14.50 22.81 -32.43
N LEU A 170 14.20 22.01 -33.45
CA LEU A 170 15.21 21.26 -34.21
C LEU A 170 16.13 22.17 -35.02
N GLN A 171 15.65 23.32 -35.49
CA GLN A 171 16.47 24.32 -36.17
C GLN A 171 17.37 25.05 -35.17
N TRP A 172 16.86 25.41 -34.00
CA TRP A 172 17.64 25.98 -32.91
C TRP A 172 18.76 25.01 -32.49
N LEU A 173 18.49 23.71 -32.34
CA LEU A 173 19.50 22.70 -32.05
C LEU A 173 20.64 22.67 -33.07
N ARG A 174 20.33 22.88 -34.37
CA ARG A 174 21.35 22.90 -35.45
C ARG A 174 22.18 24.17 -35.47
N LYS A 175 21.60 25.32 -35.14
CA LYS A 175 22.27 26.63 -35.20
C LYS A 175 23.06 26.94 -33.92
N THR A 176 22.60 26.46 -32.78
CA THR A 176 23.15 26.84 -31.48
C THR A 176 24.41 26.03 -31.15
N VAL A 177 25.52 26.74 -30.97
CA VAL A 177 26.81 26.22 -30.52
C VAL A 177 27.04 26.68 -29.08
N GLY A 178 27.48 25.78 -28.20
CA GLY A 178 27.84 26.12 -26.82
C GLY A 178 26.68 26.27 -25.82
N ALA A 179 25.45 25.87 -26.17
CA ALA A 179 24.33 25.85 -25.22
C ALA A 179 24.62 24.93 -24.01
N THR A 180 24.21 25.39 -22.84
CA THR A 180 24.40 24.74 -21.56
C THR A 180 23.29 23.73 -21.27
N TYR A 181 23.49 22.94 -20.21
CA TYR A 181 22.46 22.03 -19.69
C TYR A 181 21.13 22.75 -19.41
N VAL A 182 21.20 23.94 -18.81
CA VAL A 182 20.03 24.74 -18.42
C VAL A 182 19.26 25.20 -19.66
N ASP A 183 19.97 25.68 -20.69
CA ASP A 183 19.35 26.10 -21.95
C ASP A 183 18.53 24.98 -22.61
N PHE A 184 19.05 23.75 -22.62
CA PHE A 184 18.33 22.59 -23.17
C PHE A 184 17.09 22.25 -22.33
N GLN A 185 17.18 22.36 -21.01
CA GLN A 185 16.06 22.05 -20.12
C GLN A 185 14.95 23.12 -20.21
N GLU A 186 15.32 24.40 -20.30
CA GLU A 186 14.37 25.49 -20.52
C GLU A 186 13.68 25.36 -21.88
N ARG A 187 14.44 25.04 -22.93
CA ARG A 187 13.89 24.81 -24.27
C ARG A 187 12.94 23.61 -24.30
N LEU A 188 13.27 22.52 -23.60
CA LEU A 188 12.38 21.37 -23.43
C LEU A 188 11.09 21.77 -22.71
N ASN A 189 11.19 22.49 -21.60
CA ASN A 189 10.02 22.94 -20.84
C ASN A 189 9.12 23.84 -21.68
N HIS A 190 9.70 24.77 -22.46
CA HIS A 190 8.97 25.61 -23.39
C HIS A 190 8.27 24.78 -24.47
N LEU A 191 8.98 23.86 -25.13
CA LEU A 191 8.42 22.98 -26.15
C LEU A 191 7.25 22.14 -25.59
N LYS A 192 7.41 21.59 -24.37
CA LYS A 192 6.33 20.87 -23.68
C LYS A 192 5.12 21.76 -23.45
N ALA A 193 5.32 22.97 -22.91
CA ALA A 193 4.21 23.88 -22.63
C ALA A 193 3.40 24.22 -23.89
N GLN A 194 4.07 24.38 -25.04
CA GLN A 194 3.42 24.67 -26.31
C GLN A 194 2.77 23.43 -26.94
N CYS A 195 3.39 22.24 -26.87
CA CYS A 195 2.90 21.06 -27.57
C CYS A 195 1.96 20.16 -26.75
N GLN A 196 2.11 20.09 -25.43
CA GLN A 196 1.40 19.10 -24.61
C GLN A 196 -0.13 19.22 -24.68
N PRO A 197 -0.76 20.42 -24.67
CA PRO A 197 -2.21 20.53 -24.78
C PRO A 197 -2.75 19.92 -26.09
N HIS A 198 -2.04 20.14 -27.20
CA HIS A 198 -2.40 19.62 -28.52
C HIS A 198 -2.16 18.11 -28.64
N ILE A 199 -1.04 17.63 -28.10
CA ILE A 199 -0.73 16.19 -28.05
C ILE A 199 -1.77 15.48 -27.17
N ALA A 200 -2.02 16.00 -25.97
CA ALA A 200 -2.97 15.44 -25.02
C ALA A 200 -4.37 15.31 -25.63
N GLN A 201 -4.86 16.35 -26.31
CA GLN A 201 -6.15 16.29 -27.00
C GLN A 201 -6.16 15.23 -28.12
N THR A 202 -5.04 15.06 -28.82
CA THR A 202 -4.92 14.10 -29.93
C THR A 202 -4.93 12.64 -29.47
N VAL A 203 -4.32 12.34 -28.31
CA VAL A 203 -4.22 10.95 -27.80
C VAL A 203 -5.30 10.58 -26.79
N LYS A 204 -6.10 11.55 -26.33
CA LYS A 204 -7.09 11.37 -25.25
C LYS A 204 -7.92 10.11 -25.39
N GLU A 205 -8.61 9.94 -26.53
CA GLU A 205 -9.50 8.79 -26.77
C GLU A 205 -8.74 7.45 -26.77
N SER A 206 -7.49 7.45 -27.27
CA SER A 206 -6.66 6.26 -27.31
C SER A 206 -6.23 5.83 -25.90
N VAL A 207 -5.82 6.81 -25.06
CA VAL A 207 -5.44 6.56 -23.66
C VAL A 207 -6.65 6.17 -22.81
N GLU A 208 -7.79 6.85 -22.94
CA GLU A 208 -9.05 6.43 -22.32
C GLU A 208 -9.42 4.99 -22.73
N GLY A 209 -9.24 4.66 -24.02
CA GLY A 209 -9.44 3.31 -24.54
C GLY A 209 -8.48 2.25 -23.96
N ILE A 210 -7.26 2.61 -23.57
CA ILE A 210 -6.36 1.71 -22.81
C ILE A 210 -6.95 1.47 -21.43
N CYS A 211 -7.28 2.54 -20.70
CA CYS A 211 -7.82 2.45 -19.34
C CYS A 211 -9.10 1.62 -19.28
N SER A 212 -10.09 1.91 -20.13
CA SER A 212 -11.35 1.15 -20.19
C SER A 212 -11.12 -0.31 -20.58
N LYS A 213 -10.19 -0.60 -21.50
CA LYS A 213 -9.91 -1.99 -21.90
C LYS A 213 -9.30 -2.80 -20.75
N VAL A 214 -8.36 -2.23 -20.01
CA VAL A 214 -7.77 -2.87 -18.82
C VAL A 214 -8.84 -3.09 -17.75
N TYR A 215 -9.69 -2.10 -17.48
CA TYR A 215 -10.79 -2.23 -16.53
C TYR A 215 -11.78 -3.33 -16.93
N HIS A 216 -12.24 -3.38 -18.19
CA HIS A 216 -13.18 -4.42 -18.64
C HIS A 216 -12.59 -5.84 -18.58
N LEU A 217 -11.30 -5.99 -18.89
CA LEU A 217 -10.63 -7.28 -18.69
C LEU A 217 -10.54 -7.65 -17.21
N SER A 218 -10.30 -6.68 -16.32
CA SER A 218 -10.34 -6.90 -14.87
C SER A 218 -11.70 -7.39 -14.39
N VAL A 219 -12.78 -6.74 -14.85
CA VAL A 219 -14.17 -7.15 -14.56
C VAL A 219 -14.42 -8.59 -15.02
N GLU A 220 -14.01 -8.93 -16.24
CA GLU A 220 -14.14 -10.29 -16.79
C GLU A 220 -13.34 -11.31 -15.96
N TYR A 221 -12.13 -10.97 -15.56
CA TYR A 221 -11.25 -11.85 -14.80
C TYR A 221 -11.74 -12.03 -13.37
N ALA A 222 -12.23 -10.98 -12.72
CA ALA A 222 -12.89 -11.07 -11.42
C ALA A 222 -14.11 -12.01 -11.46
N ARG A 223 -14.94 -11.90 -12.51
CA ARG A 223 -16.06 -12.82 -12.74
C ARG A 223 -15.59 -14.28 -12.88
N LYS A 224 -14.57 -14.52 -13.71
CA LYS A 224 -13.99 -15.87 -13.90
C LYS A 224 -13.46 -16.47 -12.60
N VAL A 225 -12.79 -15.65 -11.77
CA VAL A 225 -12.29 -16.09 -10.46
C VAL A 225 -13.45 -16.45 -9.54
N LYS A 226 -14.50 -15.62 -9.49
CA LYS A 226 -15.71 -15.88 -8.71
C LYS A 226 -16.40 -17.17 -9.15
N GLU A 227 -16.63 -17.36 -10.45
CA GLU A 227 -17.25 -18.58 -11.00
C GLU A 227 -16.47 -19.84 -10.60
N LYS A 228 -15.16 -19.83 -10.80
CA LYS A 228 -14.29 -20.96 -10.41
C LYS A 228 -14.35 -21.25 -8.91
N ASN A 229 -14.48 -20.20 -8.09
CA ASN A 229 -14.58 -20.37 -6.65
C ASN A 229 -15.94 -20.92 -6.22
N SER A 230 -17.03 -20.42 -6.80
CA SER A 230 -18.38 -20.95 -6.57
C SER A 230 -18.49 -22.42 -6.99
N GLU A 231 -17.87 -22.81 -8.11
CA GLU A 231 -17.77 -24.22 -8.53
C GLU A 231 -17.03 -25.08 -7.50
N LEU A 232 -15.90 -24.57 -6.95
CA LEU A 232 -15.12 -25.25 -5.92
C LEU A 232 -15.92 -25.44 -4.63
N LEU A 233 -16.62 -24.39 -4.17
CA LEU A 233 -17.45 -24.45 -2.97
C LEU A 233 -18.62 -25.41 -3.16
N ALA A 234 -19.30 -25.37 -4.30
CA ALA A 234 -20.40 -26.26 -4.64
C ALA A 234 -19.96 -27.73 -4.67
N ALA A 235 -18.78 -28.02 -5.22
CA ALA A 235 -18.20 -29.37 -5.25
C ALA A 235 -17.91 -29.93 -3.84
N GLN A 236 -17.76 -29.06 -2.83
CA GLN A 236 -17.57 -29.44 -1.43
C GLN A 236 -18.86 -29.33 -0.59
N GLY A 237 -20.01 -29.07 -1.23
CA GLY A 237 -21.29 -28.92 -0.53
C GLY A 237 -21.40 -27.65 0.31
N ILE A 238 -20.57 -26.64 0.05
CA ILE A 238 -20.59 -25.34 0.74
C ILE A 238 -21.46 -24.38 -0.06
N GLN A 239 -22.50 -23.85 0.58
CA GLN A 239 -23.37 -22.82 -0.02
C GLN A 239 -22.86 -21.42 0.35
N GLU A 240 -22.76 -20.55 -0.65
CA GLU A 240 -22.46 -19.14 -0.43
C GLU A 240 -23.67 -18.42 0.17
N ILE A 241 -23.45 -17.62 1.21
CA ILE A 241 -24.53 -16.89 1.90
C ILE A 241 -24.39 -15.41 1.55
N THR A 242 -25.37 -14.86 0.83
CA THR A 242 -25.42 -13.45 0.45
C THR A 242 -26.89 -12.97 0.44
N PRO A 243 -27.23 -11.80 1.02
CA PRO A 243 -26.35 -10.83 1.69
C PRO A 243 -25.92 -11.27 3.09
N ALA A 244 -24.94 -10.57 3.67
CA ALA A 244 -24.60 -10.76 5.08
C ALA A 244 -25.81 -10.44 5.98
N PRO A 245 -25.97 -11.12 7.13
CA PRO A 245 -26.97 -10.80 8.12
C PRO A 245 -26.88 -9.33 8.54
N ALA A 246 -28.02 -8.65 8.54
CA ALA A 246 -28.11 -7.29 9.05
C ALA A 246 -27.82 -7.29 10.56
N MET A 247 -26.91 -6.41 10.97
CA MET A 247 -26.66 -6.13 12.36
C MET A 247 -27.76 -5.20 12.87
N LEU A 248 -28.62 -5.70 13.75
CA LEU A 248 -29.75 -4.95 14.28
C LEU A 248 -29.36 -3.97 15.40
N THR A 249 -28.17 -4.13 15.98
CA THR A 249 -27.68 -3.33 17.11
C THR A 249 -26.20 -2.97 16.93
N LEU A 250 -25.86 -1.71 17.23
CA LEU A 250 -24.49 -1.20 17.24
C LEU A 250 -23.87 -1.42 18.63
N HIS A 251 -23.11 -2.50 18.79
CA HIS A 251 -22.36 -2.76 20.02
C HIS A 251 -20.90 -2.29 19.89
N LYS A 252 -20.38 -1.63 20.93
CA LYS A 252 -18.96 -1.32 21.04
C LYS A 252 -18.21 -2.57 21.52
N VAL A 253 -17.18 -2.99 20.78
CA VAL A 253 -16.38 -4.18 21.09
C VAL A 253 -14.90 -3.93 20.82
N TRP A 254 -14.02 -4.65 21.51
CA TRP A 254 -12.60 -4.69 21.15
C TRP A 254 -12.44 -5.17 19.71
N CYS A 255 -11.53 -4.56 18.95
CA CYS A 255 -11.34 -4.94 17.55
C CYS A 255 -10.89 -6.40 17.42
N TYR A 256 -11.48 -7.10 16.45
CA TYR A 256 -11.16 -8.49 16.14
C TYR A 256 -10.90 -8.66 14.64
N PRO A 257 -10.11 -9.67 14.23
CA PRO A 257 -9.87 -9.94 12.83
C PRO A 257 -11.17 -10.13 12.03
N VAL A 258 -11.15 -9.87 10.73
CA VAL A 258 -12.34 -10.08 9.89
C VAL A 258 -12.81 -11.53 10.01
N GLN A 259 -14.12 -11.72 10.16
CA GLN A 259 -14.74 -13.04 10.20
C GLN A 259 -15.48 -13.29 8.89
N PHE A 260 -15.67 -14.56 8.52
CA PHE A 260 -16.34 -14.96 7.29
C PHE A 260 -17.66 -15.65 7.60
N ILE A 261 -18.67 -15.39 6.77
CA ILE A 261 -19.96 -16.06 6.88
C ILE A 261 -19.92 -17.48 6.33
N THR A 262 -19.20 -17.68 5.24
CA THR A 262 -19.05 -18.97 4.58
C THR A 262 -17.92 -19.75 5.24
N PRO A 263 -18.11 -21.04 5.57
CA PRO A 263 -17.07 -21.87 6.16
C PRO A 263 -15.90 -22.11 5.20
N ALA A 264 -14.74 -22.45 5.77
CA ALA A 264 -13.55 -22.77 5.00
C ALA A 264 -13.79 -23.99 4.09
N PRO A 265 -13.46 -23.92 2.79
CA PRO A 265 -13.30 -25.14 2.01
C PRO A 265 -12.14 -25.97 2.57
N ARG A 266 -12.17 -27.28 2.31
CA ARG A 266 -11.03 -28.15 2.53
C ARG A 266 -9.87 -27.64 1.68
N LEU A 267 -8.75 -27.34 2.34
CA LEU A 267 -7.55 -26.85 1.67
C LEU A 267 -6.60 -28.01 1.32
N PRO A 268 -5.91 -27.95 0.16
CA PRO A 268 -4.93 -28.96 -0.22
C PRO A 268 -3.66 -28.83 0.64
N PRO A 269 -2.93 -29.94 0.84
CA PRO A 269 -1.63 -29.89 1.51
C PRO A 269 -0.64 -29.08 0.69
N ILE A 270 0.25 -28.39 1.39
CA ILE A 270 1.32 -27.58 0.79
C ILE A 270 2.65 -28.20 1.16
N GLU A 271 3.51 -28.34 0.16
CA GLU A 271 4.87 -28.82 0.38
C GLU A 271 5.73 -27.65 0.84
N TYR A 272 6.58 -27.90 1.83
CA TYR A 272 7.54 -26.90 2.28
C TYR A 272 8.84 -27.55 2.72
N MET A 273 9.92 -26.78 2.60
CA MET A 273 11.26 -27.24 2.95
C MET A 273 12.03 -26.06 3.55
N ALA A 274 12.54 -26.24 4.77
CA ALA A 274 13.45 -25.29 5.38
C ALA A 274 14.87 -25.49 4.82
N ASP A 275 15.53 -24.41 4.46
CA ASP A 275 16.91 -24.35 4.01
C ASP A 275 17.60 -23.14 4.68
N LYS A 276 18.47 -23.44 5.65
CA LYS A 276 19.14 -22.45 6.49
C LYS A 276 18.13 -21.50 7.14
N ASP A 277 18.16 -20.23 6.76
CA ASP A 277 17.33 -19.15 7.32
C ASP A 277 16.06 -18.88 6.51
N GLN A 278 15.80 -19.66 5.47
CA GLN A 278 14.65 -19.51 4.58
C GLN A 278 13.83 -20.78 4.49
N THR A 279 12.52 -20.62 4.27
CA THR A 279 11.59 -21.71 4.00
C THR A 279 10.99 -21.53 2.61
N TYR A 280 11.07 -22.59 1.81
CA TYR A 280 10.38 -22.70 0.54
C TYR A 280 8.98 -23.25 0.75
N VAL A 281 8.01 -22.64 0.09
CA VAL A 281 6.61 -23.09 0.11
C VAL A 281 6.17 -23.34 -1.34
N ARG A 282 5.68 -24.54 -1.64
CA ARG A 282 5.41 -25.00 -3.01
C ARG A 282 3.99 -25.56 -3.16
N PHE A 283 3.34 -25.15 -4.26
CA PHE A 283 2.05 -25.69 -4.70
C PHE A 283 1.99 -25.67 -6.23
N ASN A 284 1.64 -26.81 -6.84
CA ASN A 284 1.49 -26.95 -8.30
C ASN A 284 2.63 -26.32 -9.13
N GLY A 285 3.88 -26.54 -8.70
CA GLY A 285 5.07 -26.04 -9.38
C GLY A 285 5.48 -24.61 -9.03
N GLU A 286 4.58 -23.79 -8.46
CA GLU A 286 4.90 -22.44 -8.00
C GLU A 286 5.65 -22.49 -6.67
N ARG A 287 6.84 -21.88 -6.64
CA ARG A 287 7.72 -21.82 -5.46
C ARG A 287 7.76 -20.40 -4.92
N LEU A 288 7.44 -20.25 -3.64
CA LEU A 288 7.51 -19.00 -2.89
C LEU A 288 8.53 -19.12 -1.75
N LEU A 289 9.02 -17.97 -1.31
CA LEU A 289 10.13 -17.84 -0.37
C LEU A 289 9.73 -16.95 0.81
N ILE A 290 10.10 -17.37 2.02
CA ILE A 290 9.94 -16.59 3.24
C ILE A 290 11.11 -16.91 4.19
N ASN A 291 11.67 -15.90 4.87
CA ASN A 291 12.63 -16.12 5.93
C ASN A 291 11.96 -16.92 7.06
N THR A 292 12.61 -17.95 7.60
CA THR A 292 12.03 -18.89 8.57
C THR A 292 11.50 -18.17 9.81
N MET A 293 12.17 -17.11 10.26
CA MET A 293 11.71 -16.25 11.36
C MET A 293 10.33 -15.61 11.09
N TYR A 294 10.06 -15.20 9.85
CA TYR A 294 8.77 -14.63 9.45
C TYR A 294 7.69 -15.72 9.29
N LEU A 295 8.07 -16.95 8.91
CA LEU A 295 7.10 -18.07 8.94
C LEU A 295 6.66 -18.37 10.39
N GLN A 296 7.59 -18.36 11.34
CA GLN A 296 7.30 -18.49 12.77
C GLN A 296 6.41 -17.34 13.28
N LYS A 297 6.66 -16.10 12.83
CA LYS A 297 5.77 -14.96 13.10
C LYS A 297 4.34 -15.23 12.63
N LEU A 298 4.19 -15.69 11.38
CA LEU A 298 2.87 -16.03 10.82
C LEU A 298 2.20 -17.14 11.63
N GLU A 299 2.96 -18.11 12.11
CA GLU A 299 2.47 -19.18 13.00
C GLU A 299 1.88 -18.62 14.30
N GLN A 300 2.57 -17.65 14.93
CA GLN A 300 2.10 -16.99 16.14
C GLN A 300 0.86 -16.12 15.88
N LEU A 301 0.87 -15.31 14.81
CA LEU A 301 -0.29 -14.53 14.38
C LEU A 301 -1.51 -15.41 14.12
N TYR A 302 -1.28 -16.58 13.49
CA TYR A 302 -2.33 -17.56 13.20
C TYR A 302 -2.94 -18.12 14.47
N ARG A 303 -2.13 -18.50 15.46
CA ARG A 303 -2.62 -18.95 16.77
C ARG A 303 -3.45 -17.90 17.51
N TYR A 304 -3.12 -16.62 17.35
CA TYR A 304 -3.87 -15.53 17.95
C TYR A 304 -5.19 -15.21 17.23
N SER A 305 -5.25 -15.43 15.93
CA SER A 305 -6.28 -14.82 15.07
C SER A 305 -7.21 -15.84 14.39
N CYS A 306 -6.74 -17.06 14.16
CA CYS A 306 -7.52 -18.12 13.52
C CYS A 306 -8.28 -18.95 14.57
N PHE A 307 -9.61 -18.77 14.63
CA PHE A 307 -10.44 -19.50 15.60
C PHE A 307 -10.97 -20.85 15.09
N GLU A 308 -10.99 -21.05 13.77
CA GLU A 308 -11.59 -22.23 13.13
C GLU A 308 -10.62 -23.39 12.89
N ASP A 309 -9.31 -23.14 12.82
CA ASP A 309 -8.27 -24.15 12.58
C ASP A 309 -7.30 -24.27 13.77
N LYS A 310 -7.82 -24.73 14.90
CA LYS A 310 -7.05 -24.88 16.15
C LYS A 310 -5.90 -25.90 16.05
N LYS A 311 -6.00 -26.84 15.11
CA LYS A 311 -4.98 -27.88 14.87
C LYS A 311 -3.91 -27.45 13.87
N MET A 312 -4.05 -26.28 13.25
CA MET A 312 -3.15 -25.76 12.22
C MET A 312 -3.05 -26.64 10.98
N GLU A 313 -4.13 -27.36 10.64
CA GLU A 313 -4.21 -28.24 9.46
C GLU A 313 -4.15 -27.43 8.15
N TYR A 314 -4.61 -26.18 8.18
CA TYR A 314 -4.72 -25.27 7.03
C TYR A 314 -3.68 -24.15 7.02
N PHE A 315 -2.80 -24.11 8.03
CA PHE A 315 -1.81 -23.06 8.18
C PHE A 315 -0.96 -22.85 6.93
N MET A 316 -0.32 -23.91 6.42
CA MET A 316 0.57 -23.79 5.25
C MET A 316 -0.17 -23.42 3.96
N SER A 317 -1.40 -23.90 3.77
CA SER A 317 -2.27 -23.53 2.64
C SER A 317 -2.59 -22.04 2.66
N ARG A 318 -2.88 -21.48 3.83
CA ARG A 318 -3.15 -20.05 4.00
C ARG A 318 -1.89 -19.19 3.88
N VAL A 319 -0.76 -19.67 4.38
CA VAL A 319 0.55 -19.02 4.16
C VAL A 319 0.89 -18.96 2.68
N TRP A 320 0.67 -20.05 1.93
CA TRP A 320 0.89 -20.04 0.48
C TRP A 320 -0.02 -19.04 -0.24
N CYS A 321 -1.32 -19.01 0.10
CA CYS A 321 -2.26 -18.03 -0.45
C CYS A 321 -1.84 -16.59 -0.16
N LEU A 322 -1.46 -16.29 1.09
CA LEU A 322 -0.95 -14.99 1.51
C LEU A 322 0.28 -14.57 0.69
N LEU A 323 1.31 -15.43 0.64
CA LEU A 323 2.54 -15.13 -0.10
C LEU A 323 2.26 -14.95 -1.59
N ARG A 324 1.38 -15.79 -2.16
CA ARG A 324 0.99 -15.67 -3.57
C ARG A 324 0.27 -14.35 -3.84
N ARG A 325 -0.67 -13.98 -2.98
CA ARG A 325 -1.44 -12.74 -3.09
C ARG A 325 -0.52 -11.52 -3.13
N TYR A 326 0.38 -11.40 -2.16
CA TYR A 326 1.32 -10.28 -2.08
C TYR A 326 2.38 -10.31 -3.20
N SER A 327 2.84 -11.49 -3.62
CA SER A 327 3.73 -11.62 -4.79
C SER A 327 3.06 -11.09 -6.07
N VAL A 328 1.80 -11.43 -6.30
CA VAL A 328 1.02 -10.99 -7.48
C VAL A 328 0.70 -9.49 -7.40
N PHE A 329 0.35 -8.99 -6.21
CA PHE A 329 0.03 -7.58 -6.00
C PHE A 329 1.27 -6.68 -6.18
N CYS A 330 2.39 -7.03 -5.55
CA CYS A 330 3.61 -6.22 -5.61
C CYS A 330 4.42 -6.44 -6.90
N ALA A 331 4.27 -7.58 -7.59
CA ALA A 331 5.06 -7.94 -8.77
C ALA A 331 6.59 -7.78 -8.57
N ASN A 332 7.08 -8.11 -7.37
CA ASN A 332 8.47 -7.93 -6.92
C ASN A 332 8.97 -6.47 -6.87
N SER A 333 8.08 -5.48 -6.91
CA SER A 333 8.43 -4.08 -6.66
C SER A 333 8.29 -3.74 -5.17
N PRO A 334 9.38 -3.34 -4.48
CA PRO A 334 9.33 -2.92 -3.08
C PRO A 334 8.88 -1.47 -2.91
N GLU A 335 8.66 -0.74 -4.01
CA GLU A 335 8.55 0.72 -4.02
C GLU A 335 7.20 1.23 -3.47
N THR A 336 6.21 0.36 -3.32
CA THR A 336 4.84 0.76 -2.96
C THR A 336 4.59 0.79 -1.45
N GLN A 337 5.39 0.11 -0.63
CA GLN A 337 5.19 0.13 0.83
C GLN A 337 6.49 -0.07 1.59
N VAL A 338 6.70 0.78 2.60
CA VAL A 338 7.79 0.70 3.57
C VAL A 338 7.21 0.62 4.98
N SER A 339 7.95 0.02 5.92
CA SER A 339 7.54 -0.07 7.33
C SER A 339 8.35 0.88 8.18
N VAL A 340 7.72 1.51 9.16
CA VAL A 340 8.40 2.39 10.13
C VAL A 340 9.42 1.57 10.96
N PRO A 341 10.57 2.15 11.37
CA PRO A 341 11.55 1.43 12.20
C PRO A 341 10.98 0.90 13.53
N VAL A 342 11.53 -0.23 13.98
CA VAL A 342 11.14 -0.86 15.25
C VAL A 342 11.23 0.11 16.45
N PRO A 343 12.31 0.88 16.66
CA PRO A 343 12.39 1.80 17.80
C PRO A 343 11.32 2.90 17.77
N VAL A 344 10.95 3.36 16.57
CA VAL A 344 9.89 4.33 16.39
C VAL A 344 8.54 3.72 16.80
N LEU A 345 8.26 2.47 16.42
CA LEU A 345 7.03 1.76 16.82
C LEU A 345 6.97 1.49 18.33
N GLU A 346 8.10 1.15 18.95
CA GLU A 346 8.24 1.04 20.40
C GLU A 346 7.90 2.37 21.11
N SER A 347 8.43 3.49 20.60
CA SER A 347 8.15 4.82 21.13
C SER A 347 6.73 5.29 20.88
N LEU A 348 6.15 4.98 19.72
CA LEU A 348 4.74 5.23 19.42
C LEU A 348 3.82 4.53 20.44
N HIS A 349 4.13 3.27 20.76
CA HIS A 349 3.41 2.55 21.80
C HIS A 349 3.62 3.19 23.19
N ARG A 350 4.89 3.41 23.58
CA ARG A 350 5.26 3.90 24.91
C ARG A 350 4.68 5.27 25.23
N TYR A 351 4.79 6.23 24.31
CA TYR A 351 4.49 7.64 24.58
C TYR A 351 3.09 8.06 24.14
N PHE A 352 2.55 7.41 23.12
CA PHE A 352 1.28 7.75 22.50
C PHE A 352 0.25 6.62 22.52
N GLY A 353 0.56 5.51 23.22
CA GLY A 353 -0.37 4.40 23.41
C GLY A 353 -0.76 3.70 22.12
N VAL A 354 -0.01 3.84 21.04
CA VAL A 354 -0.31 3.19 19.76
C VAL A 354 -0.32 1.69 19.95
N THR A 355 -1.38 1.02 19.48
CA THR A 355 -1.46 -0.44 19.47
C THR A 355 -1.84 -1.00 18.11
N PHE A 356 -2.05 -0.16 17.10
CA PHE A 356 -2.68 -0.57 15.84
C PHE A 356 -2.05 0.14 14.63
N GLU A 357 -1.81 -0.62 13.57
CA GLU A 357 -1.33 -0.10 12.27
C GLU A 357 -2.48 -0.01 11.25
N CYS A 358 -2.80 1.17 10.73
CA CYS A 358 -3.85 1.35 9.73
C CYS A 358 -3.47 0.84 8.34
N PHE A 359 -2.17 0.66 8.06
CA PHE A 359 -1.66 0.16 6.79
C PHE A 359 -0.53 -0.83 7.01
N ALA A 360 -0.85 -2.12 7.02
CA ALA A 360 0.13 -3.19 7.13
C ALA A 360 -0.30 -4.44 6.35
N SER A 361 0.41 -5.52 6.61
CA SER A 361 0.18 -6.88 6.12
C SER A 361 0.66 -7.85 7.20
N PRO A 362 0.24 -9.12 7.17
CA PRO A 362 0.82 -10.14 8.04
C PRO A 362 2.37 -10.20 7.95
N LEU A 363 2.89 -9.89 6.77
CA LEU A 363 4.31 -9.94 6.44
C LEU A 363 5.11 -8.76 7.01
N ASN A 364 4.46 -7.64 7.34
CA ASN A 364 5.17 -6.45 7.80
C ASN A 364 4.64 -5.76 9.06
N CYS A 365 3.52 -6.20 9.62
CA CYS A 365 2.99 -5.64 10.86
C CYS A 365 3.96 -5.80 12.03
N TYR A 366 3.94 -4.84 12.94
CA TYR A 366 4.61 -4.87 14.22
C TYR A 366 3.65 -5.34 15.32
N PHE A 367 2.41 -4.85 15.32
CA PHE A 367 1.36 -5.32 16.24
C PHE A 367 0.59 -6.48 15.62
N ARG A 368 -0.09 -7.28 16.47
CA ARG A 368 -1.02 -8.33 16.00
C ARG A 368 -2.39 -7.79 15.55
N GLN A 369 -2.62 -6.48 15.64
CA GLN A 369 -3.82 -5.81 15.17
C GLN A 369 -3.46 -4.70 14.18
N TYR A 370 -3.99 -4.84 12.97
CA TYR A 370 -3.70 -3.93 11.87
C TYR A 370 -4.80 -4.03 10.81
N CYS A 371 -4.89 -3.01 9.98
CA CYS A 371 -5.64 -3.03 8.73
C CYS A 371 -4.72 -3.43 7.57
N SER A 372 -5.29 -4.13 6.59
CA SER A 372 -4.57 -4.58 5.39
C SER A 372 -5.49 -4.62 4.17
N ALA A 373 -4.89 -4.74 2.98
CA ALA A 373 -5.61 -4.70 1.71
C ALA A 373 -6.47 -5.96 1.44
N PHE A 374 -6.09 -7.12 1.98
CA PHE A 374 -6.67 -8.40 1.60
C PHE A 374 -7.29 -9.12 2.81
N PRO A 375 -8.47 -8.71 3.28
CA PRO A 375 -9.10 -9.33 4.45
C PRO A 375 -9.29 -10.85 4.28
N ASP A 376 -9.55 -11.34 3.07
CA ASP A 376 -9.75 -12.77 2.80
C ASP A 376 -8.51 -13.62 3.14
N THR A 377 -7.30 -13.17 2.81
CA THR A 377 -6.06 -13.89 3.16
C THR A 377 -5.52 -13.52 4.53
N ASP A 378 -5.67 -12.26 4.93
CA ASP A 378 -4.89 -11.67 6.02
C ASP A 378 -5.58 -11.78 7.37
N ALA A 379 -6.91 -11.97 7.40
CA ALA A 379 -7.69 -12.04 8.63
C ALA A 379 -7.22 -13.16 9.56
N TYR A 380 -6.84 -14.31 8.99
CA TYR A 380 -6.30 -15.44 9.76
C TYR A 380 -4.99 -15.11 10.47
N PHE A 381 -4.32 -14.03 10.09
CA PHE A 381 -3.07 -13.56 10.68
C PHE A 381 -3.24 -12.21 11.39
N GLY A 382 -4.47 -11.77 11.67
CA GLY A 382 -4.74 -10.60 12.49
C GLY A 382 -5.24 -9.38 11.73
N SER A 383 -5.50 -9.45 10.43
CA SER A 383 -6.03 -8.29 9.71
C SER A 383 -7.47 -7.96 10.12
N ARG A 384 -7.72 -6.66 10.29
CA ARG A 384 -9.04 -6.07 10.47
C ARG A 384 -9.64 -5.60 9.14
N GLY A 385 -9.04 -5.94 7.99
CA GLY A 385 -9.50 -5.49 6.67
C GLY A 385 -9.06 -4.07 6.34
N SER A 386 -9.72 -3.42 5.39
CA SER A 386 -9.38 -2.05 4.99
C SER A 386 -9.59 -1.06 6.13
N ILE A 387 -8.74 -0.03 6.20
CA ILE A 387 -8.95 1.10 7.12
C ILE A 387 -10.25 1.85 6.80
N LEU A 388 -10.63 1.90 5.52
CA LEU A 388 -11.86 2.57 5.07
C LEU A 388 -13.14 1.88 5.57
N ASP A 389 -13.04 0.61 5.95
CA ASP A 389 -14.16 -0.18 6.51
C ASP A 389 -14.12 -0.23 8.05
N LEU A 390 -13.11 0.37 8.69
CA LEU A 390 -12.92 0.31 10.12
C LEU A 390 -13.68 1.44 10.82
N ASN A 391 -14.79 1.10 11.48
CA ASN A 391 -15.57 2.03 12.29
C ASN A 391 -15.02 2.10 13.72
N ALA A 392 -13.83 2.71 13.87
CA ALA A 392 -13.19 2.88 15.17
C ALA A 392 -13.88 3.95 16.02
N VAL A 393 -14.14 3.61 17.28
CA VAL A 393 -14.71 4.50 18.28
C VAL A 393 -13.62 5.06 19.18
N SER A 394 -12.65 4.24 19.58
CA SER A 394 -11.55 4.64 20.45
C SER A 394 -10.28 3.88 20.08
N GLY A 395 -9.13 4.44 20.42
CA GLY A 395 -7.83 3.82 20.23
C GLY A 395 -6.77 4.81 19.73
N SER A 396 -5.52 4.36 19.76
CA SER A 396 -4.40 5.11 19.20
C SER A 396 -3.73 4.31 18.07
N PHE A 397 -3.59 4.96 16.92
CA PHE A 397 -3.28 4.35 15.64
C PHE A 397 -2.03 4.98 15.02
N MET A 398 -1.23 4.15 14.35
CA MET A 398 -0.21 4.61 13.39
C MET A 398 -0.75 4.45 11.96
N VAL A 399 -0.55 5.49 11.15
CA VAL A 399 -1.06 5.56 9.78
C VAL A 399 0.10 5.86 8.84
N ASN A 400 0.57 4.84 8.11
CA ASN A 400 1.65 4.95 7.14
C ASN A 400 1.18 4.39 5.77
N PRO A 401 0.39 5.17 5.02
CA PRO A 401 -0.21 4.72 3.76
C PRO A 401 0.85 4.42 2.69
N PRO A 402 0.51 3.61 1.66
CA PRO A 402 1.35 3.43 0.48
C PRO A 402 1.71 4.76 -0.18
N ILE A 403 2.98 4.92 -0.57
CA ILE A 403 3.51 6.15 -1.16
C ILE A 403 2.90 6.37 -2.55
N HIS A 404 2.66 7.63 -2.94
CA HIS A 404 2.14 8.02 -4.26
C HIS A 404 0.77 7.43 -4.62
N CYS A 405 -0.05 7.10 -3.62
CA CYS A 405 -1.41 6.60 -3.77
C CYS A 405 -2.42 7.63 -3.24
N ASN A 406 -2.42 8.80 -3.87
CA ASN A 406 -3.09 10.01 -3.40
C ASN A 406 -4.58 9.80 -3.10
N GLU A 407 -5.28 9.05 -3.95
CA GLU A 407 -6.71 8.77 -3.80
C GLU A 407 -7.01 7.97 -2.52
N LEU A 408 -6.14 7.01 -2.18
CA LEU A 408 -6.25 6.24 -0.94
C LEU A 408 -5.89 7.10 0.28
N ILE A 409 -4.84 7.92 0.17
CA ILE A 409 -4.44 8.84 1.25
C ILE A 409 -5.58 9.82 1.54
N GLU A 410 -6.16 10.43 0.51
CA GLU A 410 -7.26 11.37 0.64
C GLU A 410 -8.50 10.75 1.30
N ALA A 411 -8.91 9.56 0.82
CA ALA A 411 -10.04 8.81 1.38
C ALA A 411 -9.80 8.45 2.85
N THR A 412 -8.57 8.10 3.20
CA THR A 412 -8.18 7.77 4.58
C THR A 412 -8.22 9.00 5.47
N LEU A 413 -7.68 10.14 5.02
CA LEU A 413 -7.76 11.41 5.77
C LEU A 413 -9.22 11.80 6.00
N ASN A 414 -10.08 11.70 4.97
CA ASN A 414 -11.53 11.95 5.11
C ASN A 414 -12.19 11.00 6.13
N HIS A 415 -11.85 9.72 6.06
CA HIS A 415 -12.38 8.71 6.99
C HIS A 415 -11.95 9.01 8.43
N MET A 416 -10.68 9.36 8.65
CA MET A 416 -10.18 9.72 9.98
C MET A 416 -10.85 10.98 10.53
N ASP A 417 -11.00 12.04 9.72
CA ASP A 417 -11.72 13.24 10.14
C ASP A 417 -13.16 12.92 10.56
N HIS A 418 -13.85 12.03 9.83
CA HIS A 418 -15.19 11.56 10.19
C HIS A 418 -15.20 10.77 11.51
N LEU A 419 -14.27 9.83 11.70
CA LEU A 419 -14.18 9.07 12.95
C LEU A 419 -13.88 9.98 14.16
N LEU A 420 -13.00 10.96 13.98
CA LEU A 420 -12.62 11.93 15.01
C LEU A 420 -13.77 12.89 15.35
N SER A 421 -14.65 13.21 14.39
CA SER A 421 -15.83 14.05 14.64
C SER A 421 -16.97 13.31 15.31
N GLU A 422 -17.19 12.04 14.96
CA GLU A 422 -18.32 11.25 15.47
C GLU A 422 -18.05 10.66 16.87
N SER A 423 -16.78 10.45 17.24
CA SER A 423 -16.45 9.87 18.54
C SER A 423 -16.12 10.90 19.61
N SER A 424 -16.74 10.73 20.78
CA SER A 424 -16.37 11.43 22.02
C SER A 424 -15.36 10.65 22.87
N GLU A 425 -15.05 9.41 22.53
CA GLU A 425 -14.07 8.58 23.23
C GLU A 425 -12.64 8.93 22.79
N PRO A 426 -11.59 8.60 23.57
CA PRO A 426 -10.22 8.91 23.18
C PRO A 426 -9.82 8.28 21.84
N LEU A 427 -9.54 9.11 20.84
CA LEU A 427 -9.18 8.68 19.50
C LEU A 427 -8.00 9.50 18.95
N SER A 428 -6.98 8.81 18.44
CA SER A 428 -5.73 9.41 17.99
C SER A 428 -5.17 8.69 16.77
N PHE A 429 -4.83 9.44 15.72
CA PHE A 429 -4.12 8.97 14.54
C PHE A 429 -2.80 9.71 14.38
N ILE A 430 -1.70 8.97 14.31
CA ILE A 430 -0.36 9.52 14.03
C ILE A 430 -0.01 9.16 12.59
N VAL A 431 -0.05 10.15 11.72
CA VAL A 431 0.02 9.99 10.26
C VAL A 431 1.43 10.29 9.77
N PHE A 432 1.99 9.40 8.96
CA PHE A 432 3.29 9.51 8.29
C PHE A 432 3.06 9.69 6.79
N LEU A 433 3.48 10.81 6.21
CA LEU A 433 3.38 11.08 4.78
C LEU A 433 4.76 11.47 4.22
N ALA A 434 5.00 11.14 2.95
CA ALA A 434 6.14 11.70 2.24
C ALA A 434 5.91 13.21 2.06
N ASP A 435 6.84 14.01 2.55
CA ASP A 435 6.78 15.47 2.49
C ASP A 435 7.01 15.97 1.05
N GLY A 436 6.31 17.04 0.66
CA GLY A 436 6.30 17.61 -0.70
C GLY A 436 5.08 17.29 -1.56
N GLU A 437 4.15 16.44 -1.12
CA GLU A 437 2.84 16.30 -1.76
C GLU A 437 1.89 17.40 -1.26
N THR A 438 1.96 18.58 -1.89
CA THR A 438 1.30 19.83 -1.46
C THR A 438 -0.20 19.69 -1.22
N ALA A 439 -0.88 18.78 -1.92
CA ALA A 439 -2.32 18.57 -1.81
C ALA A 439 -2.79 18.12 -0.42
N PHE A 440 -1.94 17.41 0.34
CA PHE A 440 -2.31 16.93 1.67
C PHE A 440 -1.91 17.89 2.78
N VAL A 441 -0.89 18.71 2.55
CA VAL A 441 -0.43 19.71 3.52
C VAL A 441 -1.56 20.70 3.81
N ASP A 442 -2.17 21.30 2.79
CA ASP A 442 -3.26 22.26 2.97
C ASP A 442 -4.47 21.67 3.73
N LYS A 443 -4.79 20.39 3.46
CA LYS A 443 -5.86 19.67 4.16
C LYS A 443 -5.52 19.43 5.64
N LEU A 444 -4.28 19.07 5.94
CA LEU A 444 -3.84 18.82 7.31
C LEU A 444 -3.72 20.13 8.11
N GLU A 445 -3.24 21.21 7.49
CA GLU A 445 -3.18 22.54 8.11
C GLU A 445 -4.54 23.06 8.56
N THR A 446 -5.58 22.77 7.77
CA THR A 446 -6.95 23.21 8.04
C THR A 446 -7.73 22.26 8.96
N SER A 447 -7.18 21.08 9.29
CA SER A 447 -7.86 20.12 10.16
C SER A 447 -7.88 20.59 11.61
N GLN A 448 -9.07 20.74 12.19
CA GLN A 448 -9.27 21.07 13.62
C GLN A 448 -8.71 20.00 14.57
N PHE A 449 -8.47 18.79 14.06
CA PHE A 449 -7.93 17.68 14.82
C PHE A 449 -6.40 17.66 14.85
N LYS A 450 -5.71 18.45 14.00
CA LYS A 450 -4.25 18.60 14.03
C LYS A 450 -3.82 19.20 15.37
N LYS A 451 -3.02 18.46 16.15
CA LYS A 451 -2.49 18.89 17.46
C LYS A 451 -1.00 19.18 17.45
N ARG A 452 -0.26 18.51 16.57
CA ARG A 452 1.19 18.68 16.39
C ARG A 452 1.59 18.18 15.02
N GLU A 453 2.68 18.72 14.50
CA GLU A 453 3.40 18.13 13.38
C GLU A 453 4.91 18.29 13.55
N ILE A 454 5.66 17.44 12.84
CA ILE A 454 7.11 17.54 12.67
C ILE A 454 7.47 17.08 11.26
N VAL A 455 8.60 17.56 10.75
CA VAL A 455 9.20 17.08 9.50
C VAL A 455 10.54 16.44 9.82
N ILE A 456 10.73 15.21 9.36
CA ILE A 456 11.99 14.48 9.46
C ILE A 456 12.70 14.63 8.11
N PRO A 457 13.88 15.28 8.05
CA PRO A 457 14.51 15.58 6.78
C PRO A 457 14.87 14.35 5.95
N ALA A 458 14.86 14.54 4.63
CA ALA A 458 15.36 13.57 3.67
C ALA A 458 16.78 13.12 4.02
N PHE A 459 17.07 11.84 3.84
CA PHE A 459 18.36 11.20 4.12
C PHE A 459 18.79 11.16 5.59
N GLU A 460 18.01 11.71 6.54
CA GLU A 460 18.31 11.70 7.97
C GLU A 460 17.61 10.57 8.75
N HIS A 461 16.81 9.75 8.06
CA HIS A 461 16.08 8.66 8.68
C HIS A 461 15.99 7.42 7.76
N TYR A 462 15.57 6.31 8.37
CA TYR A 462 15.42 5.03 7.69
C TYR A 462 13.99 4.54 7.79
N TYR A 463 13.59 3.76 6.80
CA TYR A 463 12.47 2.84 6.87
C TYR A 463 12.97 1.40 6.81
N ARG A 464 12.05 0.47 7.02
CA ARG A 464 12.24 -0.95 6.78
C ARG A 464 11.63 -1.34 5.44
N HIS A 465 12.35 -2.20 4.71
CA HIS A 465 12.00 -2.66 3.38
C HIS A 465 10.64 -3.37 3.34
N GLY A 466 9.81 -3.11 2.33
CA GLY A 466 8.49 -3.74 2.17
C GLY A 466 8.53 -5.27 2.11
N PHE A 467 9.61 -5.83 1.54
CA PHE A 467 9.87 -7.27 1.52
C PHE A 467 10.78 -7.77 2.66
N GLN A 468 10.73 -7.13 3.83
CA GLN A 468 11.53 -7.54 5.00
C GLN A 468 11.36 -9.02 5.40
N TYR A 469 10.29 -9.68 4.94
CA TYR A 469 10.05 -11.11 5.14
C TYR A 469 10.91 -12.03 4.27
N SER A 470 11.57 -11.53 3.22
CA SER A 470 12.36 -12.33 2.28
C SER A 470 13.76 -11.80 2.01
N VAL A 471 14.01 -10.49 2.18
CA VAL A 471 15.34 -9.90 1.95
C VAL A 471 16.32 -10.25 3.07
N PRO A 472 17.64 -10.25 2.79
CA PRO A 472 18.67 -10.43 3.81
C PRO A 472 18.61 -9.35 4.90
N LYS A 473 18.96 -9.72 6.14
CA LYS A 473 18.93 -8.81 7.31
C LYS A 473 19.71 -7.50 7.09
N ALA A 474 20.80 -7.54 6.33
CA ALA A 474 21.62 -6.38 6.02
C ALA A 474 20.94 -5.34 5.11
N GLU A 475 19.94 -5.76 4.32
CA GLU A 475 19.23 -4.93 3.33
C GLU A 475 17.87 -4.44 3.85
N VAL A 476 17.47 -4.86 5.06
CA VAL A 476 16.16 -4.52 5.63
C VAL A 476 16.01 -3.02 5.87
N ASN A 477 17.06 -2.31 6.25
CA ASN A 477 16.98 -0.87 6.52
C ASN A 477 17.28 -0.07 5.26
N VAL A 478 16.34 0.77 4.85
CA VAL A 478 16.42 1.61 3.64
C VAL A 478 16.43 3.07 4.06
N ARG A 479 17.44 3.83 3.63
CA ARG A 479 17.49 5.27 3.90
C ARG A 479 16.42 5.97 3.07
N SER A 480 15.63 6.85 3.70
CA SER A 480 14.60 7.59 2.99
C SER A 480 15.22 8.71 2.13
N PRO A 481 14.93 8.78 0.81
CA PRO A 481 15.40 9.87 -0.03
C PRO A 481 14.50 11.11 0.02
N THR A 482 13.35 11.02 0.68
CA THR A 482 12.38 12.11 0.85
C THR A 482 12.22 12.42 2.32
N SER A 483 11.85 13.67 2.62
CA SER A 483 11.44 14.05 3.97
C SER A 483 10.14 13.33 4.34
N THR A 484 9.90 13.13 5.63
CA THR A 484 8.66 12.53 6.15
C THR A 484 7.97 13.51 7.08
N LEU A 485 6.73 13.88 6.74
CA LEU A 485 5.83 14.63 7.59
C LEU A 485 5.14 13.68 8.56
N VAL A 486 5.18 14.02 9.85
CA VAL A 486 4.46 13.29 10.91
C VAL A 486 3.44 14.22 11.56
N VAL A 487 2.16 13.84 11.56
CA VAL A 487 1.06 14.67 12.08
C VAL A 487 0.24 13.90 13.09
N TRP A 488 -0.06 14.53 14.23
CA TRP A 488 -0.97 14.00 15.25
C TRP A 488 -2.36 14.57 15.04
N LEU A 489 -3.30 13.73 14.62
CA LEU A 489 -4.72 14.04 14.49
C LEU A 489 -5.47 13.41 15.67
N GLN A 490 -6.05 14.24 16.56
CA GLN A 490 -6.68 13.77 17.79
C GLN A 490 -7.96 14.55 18.08
N ASN A 491 -8.98 13.85 18.56
CA ASN A 491 -10.13 14.52 19.16
C ASN A 491 -9.78 15.00 20.58
N ASN A 492 -10.69 15.71 21.25
CA ASN A 492 -10.37 16.31 22.56
C ASN A 492 -9.97 15.27 23.61
N ALA A 493 -10.69 14.13 23.67
CA ALA A 493 -10.39 13.06 24.61
C ALA A 493 -9.06 12.36 24.27
N GLY A 494 -8.77 12.14 22.99
CA GLY A 494 -7.51 11.57 22.52
C GLY A 494 -6.32 12.47 22.84
N PHE A 495 -6.46 13.79 22.69
CA PHE A 495 -5.43 14.77 23.04
C PHE A 495 -5.17 14.82 24.55
N GLN A 496 -6.20 14.70 25.38
CA GLN A 496 -6.03 14.62 26.84
C GLN A 496 -5.25 13.36 27.25
N GLN A 497 -5.50 12.23 26.59
CA GLN A 497 -4.87 10.95 26.94
C GLN A 497 -3.46 10.78 26.34
N TRP A 498 -3.27 11.18 25.08
CA TRP A 498 -2.05 10.93 24.30
C TRP A 498 -1.45 12.22 23.73
N SER A 499 -1.46 13.29 24.54
CA SER A 499 -0.95 14.60 24.13
C SER A 499 0.48 14.52 23.58
N PRO A 500 0.74 15.10 22.39
CA PRO A 500 2.07 15.25 21.81
C PRO A 500 2.86 16.38 22.47
N THR A 501 3.26 16.16 23.72
CA THR A 501 4.16 17.08 24.44
C THR A 501 5.54 17.11 23.79
N GLU A 502 6.27 18.21 23.99
CA GLU A 502 7.61 18.41 23.42
C GLU A 502 8.55 17.25 23.78
N GLU A 503 8.55 16.80 25.03
CA GLU A 503 9.44 15.72 25.48
C GLU A 503 9.14 14.38 24.77
N LYS A 504 7.86 14.08 24.53
CA LYS A 504 7.45 12.84 23.84
C LYS A 504 7.77 12.88 22.35
N VAL A 505 7.59 14.06 21.73
CA VAL A 505 7.88 14.27 20.31
C VAL A 505 9.38 14.21 20.06
N ASP A 506 10.19 14.80 20.94
CA ASP A 506 11.65 14.74 20.87
C ASP A 506 12.18 13.32 21.06
N ALA A 507 11.61 12.56 22.00
CA ALA A 507 11.94 11.14 22.17
C ALA A 507 11.67 10.34 20.89
N LEU A 508 10.52 10.57 20.24
CA LEU A 508 10.20 9.94 18.95
C LEU A 508 11.19 10.32 17.85
N LEU A 509 11.55 11.61 17.74
CA LEU A 509 12.52 12.12 16.78
C LEU A 509 13.91 11.48 16.94
N GLN A 510 14.34 11.26 18.18
CA GLN A 510 15.61 10.57 18.46
C GLN A 510 15.61 9.13 17.94
N ASP A 511 14.48 8.43 17.96
CA ASP A 511 14.37 7.04 17.49
C ASP A 511 14.39 6.89 15.97
N PHE A 512 14.15 7.97 15.23
CA PHE A 512 14.36 8.02 13.78
C PHE A 512 15.84 8.03 13.38
N ARG A 513 16.74 8.46 14.29
CA ARG A 513 18.18 8.50 14.02
C ARG A 513 18.77 7.09 13.91
N PRO A 514 19.71 6.84 12.98
CA PRO A 514 20.38 5.56 12.87
C PRO A 514 21.08 5.14 14.17
N GLY A 515 21.07 3.84 14.47
CA GLY A 515 21.62 3.32 15.73
C GLY A 515 23.07 3.71 16.00
N ARG A 516 23.92 3.81 14.96
CA ARG A 516 25.32 4.25 15.09
C ARG A 516 25.46 5.71 15.55
N GLU A 517 24.56 6.59 15.12
CA GLU A 517 24.56 8.00 15.56
C GLU A 517 24.01 8.11 16.97
N ARG A 518 22.96 7.34 17.31
CA ARG A 518 22.47 7.22 18.70
C ARG A 518 23.54 6.72 19.67
N ASP A 519 24.28 5.67 19.30
CA ASP A 519 25.35 5.12 20.13
C ASP A 519 26.53 6.08 20.27
N ARG A 520 26.88 6.80 19.20
CA ARG A 520 27.93 7.83 19.22
C ARG A 520 27.54 9.03 20.09
N ASP A 521 26.35 9.61 19.90
CA ASP A 521 25.87 10.75 20.68
C ASP A 521 25.72 10.36 22.16
N ARG A 522 25.28 9.13 22.45
CA ARG A 522 25.24 8.58 23.81
C ARG A 522 26.63 8.47 24.43
N GLN A 523 27.65 8.08 23.67
CA GLN A 523 29.03 8.08 24.13
C GLN A 523 29.57 9.50 24.34
N GLU A 524 29.24 10.45 23.45
CA GLU A 524 29.64 11.86 23.56
C GLU A 524 28.99 12.54 24.79
N LEU A 525 27.72 12.26 25.09
CA LEU A 525 27.01 12.73 26.30
C LEU A 525 27.53 12.12 27.61
N LEU A 526 28.11 10.92 27.56
CA LEU A 526 28.75 10.27 28.71
C LEU A 526 30.22 10.69 28.90
N SER A 527 30.76 11.52 27.99
CA SER A 527 32.09 12.11 28.13
C SER A 527 32.08 13.19 29.22
N PRO A 528 33.07 13.23 30.13
CA PRO A 528 33.18 14.34 31.06
C PRO A 528 33.41 15.65 30.28
N ALA A 529 32.65 16.69 30.63
CA ALA A 529 32.86 18.03 30.06
C ALA A 529 34.29 18.51 30.37
N PRO A 530 35.02 19.09 29.41
CA PRO A 530 36.35 19.63 29.69
C PRO A 530 36.22 20.77 30.70
N ASN A 531 36.99 20.67 31.78
CA ASN A 531 37.03 21.68 32.85
C ASN A 531 37.28 23.07 32.23
N PRO A 532 36.51 24.09 32.61
CA PRO A 532 36.79 25.45 32.19
C PRO A 532 38.15 25.87 32.76
N ILE A 533 39.02 26.39 31.88
CA ILE A 533 40.36 26.91 32.20
C ILE A 533 40.24 28.21 32.98
#